data_AF-A0A0D9Y4K1-F1
#
_entry.id   AF-A0A0D9Y4K1-F1
#
_cell.length_a   1.000
_cell.length_b   1.000
_cell.length_c   1.000
_cell.angle_alpha   90.00
_cell.angle_beta   90.00
_cell.angle_gamma   90.00
#
_symmetry.space_group_name_H-M   'P 1'
#
loop_
_entity.id
_entity.type
_entity.pdbx_description
1 polymer ?
#
loop_
_entity_poly.entity_id
_entity_poly.type
_entity_poly.pdbx_seq_one_letter_code
_entity_poly.pdbx_strand_id
1 'polypeptide(L)'
;MDSPPHQLALIVLLLVALAALFLALLRGRCRCREGEAHQLPEQAEAGAGLAEGEEGGRERRKRRKARRRQRKGAGDDDAAGGEGDEALQLQLLRRRPRFPLASVAGALQRRITARYDDLARASQAHSLTIHQVHEFINCLVDARNELLHKSEMVQRSCRIKKALLSNPCSRRANSYDRLCEQVHKLEAEHKRLKKDADIYNYIQEQLQMSQSYKLLIELSALVEKAEREDALAAEAAEMTFEELLAQEKSDAAFWQRHRKLTSILPK
;
A
#
# COMPACT_ATOMS: atom_id res chain seq x y z
N MET A 1 -4.23 41.59 28.91
CA MET A 1 -4.70 40.18 28.90
C MET A 1 -3.50 39.32 29.26
N ASP A 2 -3.16 39.35 30.53
CA ASP A 2 -1.80 39.08 30.99
C ASP A 2 -1.74 37.68 31.57
N SER A 3 -1.27 36.73 30.77
CA SER A 3 -1.07 35.36 31.24
C SER A 3 -0.03 35.35 32.36
N PRO A 4 -0.36 34.87 33.57
CA PRO A 4 0.53 35.04 34.72
C PRO A 4 1.84 34.25 34.51
N PRO A 5 3.00 34.82 34.89
CA PRO A 5 4.31 34.26 34.55
C PRO A 5 4.53 32.83 35.09
N HIS A 6 3.83 32.47 36.16
CA HIS A 6 3.84 31.14 36.76
C HIS A 6 3.31 30.04 35.81
N GLN A 7 2.36 30.34 34.92
CA GLN A 7 1.85 29.37 33.94
C GLN A 7 2.92 29.03 32.90
N LEU A 8 3.63 30.04 32.38
CA LEU A 8 4.74 29.83 31.45
C LEU A 8 5.89 29.08 32.11
N ALA A 9 6.22 29.39 33.37
CA ALA A 9 7.23 28.67 34.14
C ALA A 9 6.89 27.17 34.29
N LEU A 10 5.64 26.83 34.60
CA LEU A 10 5.19 25.44 34.71
C LEU A 10 5.25 24.70 33.37
N ILE A 11 4.87 25.34 32.26
CA ILE A 11 4.95 24.77 30.90
C ILE A 11 6.42 24.49 30.53
N VAL A 12 7.33 25.43 30.78
CA VAL A 12 8.76 25.24 30.52
C VAL A 12 9.32 24.08 31.36
N LEU A 13 8.95 24.00 32.64
CA LEU A 13 9.42 22.94 33.54
C LEU A 13 8.90 21.55 33.11
N LEU A 14 7.66 21.46 32.64
CA LEU A 14 7.09 20.25 32.06
C LEU A 14 7.80 19.81 30.77
N LEU A 15 8.13 20.76 29.88
CA LEU A 15 8.87 20.48 28.65
C LEU A 15 10.29 19.97 28.94
N VAL A 16 10.98 20.56 29.91
CA VAL A 16 12.31 20.10 30.36
C VAL A 16 12.24 18.68 30.94
N ALA A 17 11.22 18.38 31.77
CA ALA A 17 11.02 17.04 32.32
C ALA A 17 10.75 15.99 31.23
N LEU A 18 9.91 16.31 30.25
CA LEU A 18 9.62 15.44 29.09
C LEU A 18 10.86 15.21 28.22
N ALA A 19 11.67 16.26 27.98
CA ALA A 19 12.93 16.15 27.25
C ALA A 19 13.94 15.25 27.98
N ALA A 20 14.08 15.41 29.31
CA ALA A 20 14.94 14.56 30.13
C ALA A 20 14.50 13.08 30.09
N LEU A 21 13.20 12.82 30.18
CA LEU A 21 12.63 11.47 30.12
C LEU A 21 12.83 10.83 28.72
N PHE A 22 12.68 11.62 27.64
CA PHE A 22 12.96 11.18 26.28
C PHE A 22 14.45 10.83 26.07
N LEU A 23 15.37 11.66 26.57
CA LEU A 23 16.81 11.39 26.54
C LEU A 23 17.20 10.16 27.38
N ALA A 24 16.53 9.92 28.51
CA ALA A 24 16.73 8.72 29.32
C ALA A 24 16.27 7.45 28.57
N LEU A 25 15.11 7.50 27.90
CA LEU A 25 14.60 6.39 27.07
C LEU A 25 15.50 6.09 25.86
N LEU A 26 16.10 7.12 25.24
CA LEU A 26 17.10 6.94 24.18
C LEU A 26 18.38 6.29 24.73
N ARG A 27 18.92 6.76 25.86
CA ARG A 27 20.11 6.17 26.50
C ARG A 27 19.88 4.72 26.95
N GLY A 28 18.69 4.39 27.46
CA GLY A 28 18.30 3.01 27.78
C GLY A 28 18.29 2.11 26.55
N ARG A 29 17.80 2.60 25.41
CA ARG A 29 17.83 1.87 24.13
C ARG A 29 19.22 1.68 23.53
N CYS A 30 20.13 2.63 23.73
CA CYS A 30 21.53 2.48 23.30
C CYS A 30 22.25 1.39 24.11
N ARG A 31 22.08 1.35 25.45
CA ARG A 31 22.74 0.36 26.31
C ARG A 31 22.37 -1.11 25.99
N CYS A 32 21.15 -1.37 25.53
CA CYS A 32 20.77 -2.73 25.11
C CYS A 32 21.41 -3.20 23.79
N ARG A 33 22.16 -2.34 23.07
CA ARG A 33 22.71 -2.66 21.76
C ARG A 33 24.21 -3.01 21.76
N GLU A 34 24.91 -2.81 22.87
CA GLU A 34 26.35 -3.11 23.01
C GLU A 34 26.62 -4.47 23.69
N GLY A 35 25.59 -5.18 24.16
CA GLY A 35 25.74 -6.45 24.91
C GLY A 35 25.75 -7.74 24.09
N GLU A 36 25.47 -7.70 22.78
CA GLU A 36 25.20 -8.91 21.96
C GLU A 36 26.18 -9.04 20.79
N ALA A 37 27.46 -8.81 21.06
CA ALA A 37 28.54 -8.98 20.09
C ALA A 37 29.80 -9.52 20.76
N HIS A 38 29.78 -10.80 21.19
CA HIS A 38 30.91 -11.74 21.23
C HIS A 38 30.46 -13.09 21.82
N GLN A 39 30.37 -14.13 20.98
CA GLN A 39 31.00 -15.46 21.17
C GLN A 39 30.44 -16.50 20.19
N LEU A 40 31.34 -17.31 19.64
CA LEU A 40 31.09 -18.45 18.75
C LEU A 40 31.99 -19.58 19.30
N PRO A 41 31.44 -20.75 19.59
CA PRO A 41 32.01 -21.99 19.05
C PRO A 41 30.89 -22.90 18.46
N GLU A 42 31.00 -23.61 17.33
CA GLU A 42 32.02 -24.50 16.74
C GLU A 42 31.78 -25.99 17.06
N GLN A 43 31.38 -26.77 16.02
CA GLN A 43 31.22 -28.25 15.93
C GLN A 43 30.17 -28.87 16.90
N ALA A 44 29.59 -30.08 16.77
CA ALA A 44 29.55 -31.21 15.80
C ALA A 44 28.28 -32.06 16.16
N GLU A 45 27.77 -33.11 15.50
CA GLU A 45 27.98 -33.82 14.21
C GLU A 45 26.70 -34.66 13.88
N ALA A 46 26.65 -35.36 12.73
CA ALA A 46 25.69 -36.40 12.30
C ALA A 46 24.18 -36.03 12.15
N GLY A 47 23.44 -36.55 11.16
CA GLY A 47 23.80 -37.42 10.03
C GLY A 47 22.56 -37.83 9.20
N ALA A 48 22.81 -38.35 7.98
CA ALA A 48 21.84 -38.86 6.98
C ALA A 48 20.83 -37.85 6.37
N GLY A 49 20.66 -37.75 5.05
CA GLY A 49 21.38 -38.36 3.93
C GLY A 49 20.51 -38.46 2.67
N LEU A 50 21.06 -38.08 1.51
CA LEU A 50 20.76 -38.61 0.17
C LEU A 50 21.72 -37.98 -0.84
N ALA A 51 22.27 -38.78 -1.74
CA ALA A 51 23.35 -38.39 -2.65
C ALA A 51 22.82 -37.97 -4.04
N GLU A 52 23.64 -37.20 -4.77
CA GLU A 52 24.19 -37.53 -6.11
C GLU A 52 24.68 -36.26 -6.85
N GLY A 53 25.79 -36.34 -7.60
CA GLY A 53 26.09 -35.42 -8.70
C GLY A 53 27.11 -34.27 -8.50
N GLU A 54 28.33 -34.52 -8.04
CA GLU A 54 29.46 -33.58 -8.21
C GLU A 54 30.35 -33.95 -9.41
N GLU A 55 30.18 -33.27 -10.56
CA GLU A 55 31.29 -33.03 -11.49
C GLU A 55 31.06 -31.75 -12.31
N GLY A 56 32.03 -30.81 -12.29
CA GLY A 56 32.00 -29.57 -13.11
C GLY A 56 32.04 -28.23 -12.38
N GLY A 57 31.97 -28.19 -11.03
CA GLY A 57 31.92 -26.93 -10.27
C GLY A 57 33.19 -26.05 -10.32
N ARG A 58 34.37 -26.67 -10.52
CA ARG A 58 35.68 -26.02 -10.32
C ARG A 58 36.05 -25.01 -11.42
N GLU A 59 35.58 -25.21 -12.64
CA GLU A 59 35.95 -24.37 -13.81
C GLU A 59 35.08 -23.10 -13.90
N ARG A 60 33.76 -23.23 -13.70
CA ARG A 60 32.81 -22.09 -13.66
C ARG A 60 33.20 -21.03 -12.62
N ARG A 61 33.74 -21.44 -11.46
CA ARG A 61 34.18 -20.54 -10.39
C ARG A 61 35.42 -19.71 -10.77
N LYS A 62 36.34 -20.25 -11.60
CA LYS A 62 37.49 -19.52 -12.15
C LYS A 62 37.06 -18.47 -13.20
N ARG A 63 36.21 -18.85 -14.17
CA ARG A 63 35.69 -17.91 -15.20
C ARG A 63 34.94 -16.71 -14.60
N ARG A 64 34.13 -16.89 -13.54
CA ARG A 64 33.45 -15.77 -12.84
C ARG A 64 34.42 -14.78 -12.16
N LYS A 65 35.59 -15.22 -11.68
CA LYS A 65 36.56 -14.34 -11.01
C LYS A 65 37.35 -13.48 -12.00
N ALA A 66 37.60 -13.98 -13.22
CA ALA A 66 38.25 -13.23 -14.31
C ALA A 66 37.38 -12.06 -14.81
N ARG A 67 36.11 -12.31 -15.16
CA ARG A 67 35.17 -11.27 -15.64
C ARG A 67 34.97 -10.11 -14.66
N ARG A 68 35.15 -10.32 -13.36
CA ARG A 68 35.03 -9.24 -12.34
C ARG A 68 36.24 -8.31 -12.30
N ARG A 69 37.42 -8.73 -12.79
CA ARG A 69 38.61 -7.87 -12.90
C ARG A 69 38.57 -7.00 -14.15
N GLN A 70 38.06 -7.54 -15.26
CA GLN A 70 37.99 -6.84 -16.56
C GLN A 70 36.93 -5.71 -16.62
N ARG A 71 36.05 -5.59 -15.61
CA ARG A 71 35.06 -4.51 -15.49
C ARG A 71 35.48 -3.35 -14.57
N LYS A 72 36.75 -3.30 -14.12
CA LYS A 72 37.22 -2.32 -13.13
C LYS A 72 38.40 -1.46 -13.61
N GLY A 73 38.54 -1.29 -14.93
CA GLY A 73 39.62 -0.52 -15.54
C GLY A 73 39.25 -0.01 -16.94
N ALA A 74 38.32 0.94 -16.98
CA ALA A 74 37.97 1.84 -18.08
C ALA A 74 36.74 2.67 -17.62
N GLY A 75 36.79 3.99 -17.50
CA GLY A 75 37.93 4.92 -17.49
C GLY A 75 37.45 6.24 -16.86
N ASP A 76 38.37 7.06 -16.37
CA ASP A 76 38.09 8.47 -16.07
C ASP A 76 38.32 9.28 -17.36
N ASP A 77 37.38 10.15 -17.72
CA ASP A 77 37.61 11.55 -18.10
C ASP A 77 36.29 12.24 -18.54
N ASP A 78 36.15 13.49 -18.11
CA ASP A 78 35.22 14.56 -18.56
C ASP A 78 33.70 14.30 -18.73
N ALA A 79 32.93 14.76 -17.73
CA ALA A 79 31.70 15.53 -17.96
C ALA A 79 31.36 16.40 -16.72
N ALA A 80 31.84 17.64 -16.69
CA ALA A 80 31.48 18.61 -15.65
C ALA A 80 30.06 19.17 -15.86
N GLY A 81 29.27 19.27 -14.79
CA GLY A 81 28.00 20.03 -14.75
C GLY A 81 26.75 19.20 -14.44
N GLY A 82 26.35 19.13 -13.16
CA GLY A 82 25.06 18.56 -12.76
C GLY A 82 24.92 18.18 -11.29
N GLU A 83 26.03 17.99 -10.56
CA GLU A 83 26.02 17.40 -9.21
C GLU A 83 25.18 18.17 -8.17
N GLY A 84 25.01 19.49 -8.33
CA GLY A 84 24.24 20.31 -7.39
C GLY A 84 22.76 19.89 -7.31
N ASP A 85 22.13 19.60 -8.44
CA ASP A 85 20.70 19.30 -8.50
C ASP A 85 20.41 17.80 -8.28
N GLU A 86 21.26 16.90 -8.80
CA GLU A 86 21.18 15.48 -8.45
C GLU A 86 21.44 15.23 -6.95
N ALA A 87 22.41 15.92 -6.32
CA ALA A 87 22.65 15.76 -4.88
C ALA A 87 21.49 16.31 -4.04
N LEU A 88 20.85 17.41 -4.45
CA LEU A 88 19.66 17.95 -3.79
C LEU A 88 18.46 17.00 -3.98
N GLN A 89 18.29 16.45 -5.18
CA GLN A 89 17.26 15.48 -5.51
C GLN A 89 17.47 14.16 -4.74
N LEU A 90 18.71 13.65 -4.62
CA LEU A 90 19.04 12.51 -3.76
C LEU A 90 18.80 12.81 -2.27
N GLN A 91 19.04 14.03 -1.80
CA GLN A 91 18.72 14.42 -0.42
C GLN A 91 17.21 14.52 -0.18
N LEU A 92 16.44 15.01 -1.15
CA LEU A 92 14.97 14.98 -1.14
C LEU A 92 14.43 13.55 -1.19
N LEU A 93 14.99 12.67 -2.03
CA LEU A 93 14.68 11.23 -2.06
C LEU A 93 15.09 10.52 -0.75
N ARG A 94 16.12 11.00 -0.04
CA ARG A 94 16.49 10.52 1.31
C ARG A 94 15.58 11.04 2.43
N ARG A 95 14.95 12.20 2.25
CA ARG A 95 13.89 12.72 3.15
C ARG A 95 12.49 12.22 2.79
N ARG A 96 12.25 11.70 1.57
CA ARG A 96 10.97 11.08 1.21
C ARG A 96 10.68 9.90 2.13
N PRO A 97 9.40 9.65 2.47
CA PRO A 97 9.00 8.41 3.11
C PRO A 97 9.40 7.25 2.21
N ARG A 98 10.30 6.37 2.67
CA ARG A 98 10.49 5.06 2.02
C ARG A 98 9.13 4.38 2.00
N PHE A 99 8.63 4.02 0.81
CA PHE A 99 7.24 3.62 0.62
C PHE A 99 6.88 2.48 1.59
N PRO A 100 6.03 2.72 2.61
CA PRO A 100 6.21 1.98 3.87
C PRO A 100 5.29 0.77 4.03
N LEU A 101 4.67 0.30 2.94
CA LEU A 101 3.95 -0.98 2.89
C LEU A 101 4.93 -2.17 2.89
N ALA A 102 5.58 -2.40 4.03
CA ALA A 102 6.64 -3.40 4.19
C ALA A 102 6.13 -4.85 4.15
N SER A 103 4.82 -5.06 4.29
CA SER A 103 4.15 -6.36 4.24
C SER A 103 3.67 -6.72 2.83
N VAL A 104 3.69 -5.79 1.88
CA VAL A 104 3.34 -6.01 0.46
C VAL A 104 4.51 -6.66 -0.28
N ALA A 105 4.22 -7.44 -1.33
CA ALA A 105 5.25 -8.14 -2.10
C ALA A 105 6.28 -7.16 -2.67
N GLY A 106 7.56 -7.47 -2.54
CA GLY A 106 8.64 -6.54 -2.92
C GLY A 106 8.67 -6.12 -4.41
N ALA A 107 7.95 -6.82 -5.29
CA ALA A 107 7.72 -6.36 -6.67
C ALA A 107 6.65 -5.24 -6.72
N LEU A 108 5.53 -5.43 -6.03
CA LEU A 108 4.46 -4.44 -5.93
C LEU A 108 4.89 -3.21 -5.10
N GLN A 109 5.62 -3.39 -3.99
CA GLN A 109 6.21 -2.27 -3.24
C GLN A 109 7.10 -1.38 -4.15
N ARG A 110 7.92 -1.99 -5.02
CA ARG A 110 8.72 -1.27 -6.02
C ARG A 110 7.87 -0.55 -7.07
N ARG A 111 6.82 -1.19 -7.61
CA ARG A 111 5.85 -0.56 -8.52
C ARG A 111 5.23 0.70 -7.89
N ILE A 112 4.68 0.58 -6.68
CA ILE A 112 3.99 1.71 -6.03
C ILE A 112 4.99 2.83 -5.68
N THR A 113 6.19 2.49 -5.21
CA THR A 113 7.26 3.49 -4.97
C THR A 113 7.56 4.29 -6.24
N ALA A 114 7.83 3.59 -7.35
CA ALA A 114 8.15 4.24 -8.63
C ALA A 114 6.98 5.11 -9.13
N ARG A 115 5.74 4.62 -9.07
CA ARG A 115 4.56 5.39 -9.47
C ARG A 115 4.31 6.61 -8.57
N TYR A 116 4.56 6.50 -7.26
CA TYR A 116 4.48 7.65 -6.35
C TYR A 116 5.58 8.69 -6.65
N ASP A 117 6.80 8.23 -6.95
CA ASP A 117 7.91 9.10 -7.32
C ASP A 117 7.69 9.78 -8.68
N ASP A 118 7.06 9.11 -9.65
CA ASP A 118 6.58 9.68 -10.91
C ASP A 118 5.51 10.75 -10.67
N LEU A 119 4.49 10.43 -9.87
CA LEU A 119 3.38 11.31 -9.52
C LEU A 119 3.88 12.61 -8.87
N ALA A 120 4.82 12.48 -7.93
CA ALA A 120 5.40 13.59 -7.19
C ALA A 120 6.39 14.43 -8.03
N ARG A 121 6.93 13.91 -9.14
CA ARG A 121 7.69 14.70 -10.13
C ARG A 121 6.75 15.44 -11.09
N ALA A 122 5.74 14.74 -11.61
CA ALA A 122 4.76 15.32 -12.53
C ALA A 122 3.90 16.42 -11.88
N SER A 123 3.61 16.33 -10.57
CA SER A 123 2.93 17.39 -9.83
C SER A 123 3.79 18.65 -9.67
N GLN A 124 5.10 18.51 -9.38
CA GLN A 124 6.04 19.63 -9.33
C GLN A 124 6.19 20.32 -10.70
N ALA A 125 6.23 19.53 -11.76
CA ALA A 125 6.28 20.02 -13.14
C ALA A 125 4.94 20.55 -13.68
N HIS A 126 3.85 20.52 -12.88
CA HIS A 126 2.48 20.87 -13.29
C HIS A 126 1.96 20.10 -14.53
N SER A 127 2.59 18.97 -14.86
CA SER A 127 2.36 18.17 -16.06
C SER A 127 1.66 16.83 -15.75
N LEU A 128 0.84 16.82 -14.70
CA LEU A 128 0.25 15.60 -14.16
C LEU A 128 -0.93 15.13 -15.01
N THR A 129 -0.81 13.93 -15.58
CA THR A 129 -1.84 13.34 -16.46
C THR A 129 -2.81 12.43 -15.72
N ILE A 130 -4.05 12.35 -16.21
CA ILE A 130 -5.09 11.44 -15.69
C ILE A 130 -4.60 9.98 -15.74
N HIS A 131 -3.90 9.59 -16.80
CA HIS A 131 -3.32 8.25 -16.95
C HIS A 131 -2.31 7.90 -15.84
N GLN A 132 -1.42 8.82 -15.45
CA GLN A 132 -0.47 8.60 -14.35
C GLN A 132 -1.19 8.41 -13.00
N VAL A 133 -2.27 9.16 -12.77
CA VAL A 133 -3.12 9.01 -11.58
C VAL A 133 -3.83 7.66 -11.57
N HIS A 134 -4.43 7.26 -12.70
CA HIS A 134 -5.10 5.97 -12.86
C HIS A 134 -4.15 4.77 -12.63
N GLU A 135 -2.96 4.81 -13.22
CA GLU A 135 -1.89 3.82 -13.00
C GLU A 135 -1.48 3.69 -11.52
N PHE A 136 -1.43 4.82 -10.80
CA PHE A 136 -1.14 4.82 -9.37
C PHE A 136 -2.30 4.24 -8.55
N ILE A 137 -3.56 4.58 -8.89
CA ILE A 137 -4.76 3.99 -8.27
C ILE A 137 -4.75 2.47 -8.43
N ASN A 138 -4.46 1.94 -9.61
CA ASN A 138 -4.39 0.49 -9.84
C ASN A 138 -3.31 -0.19 -8.98
N CYS A 139 -2.15 0.45 -8.81
CA CYS A 139 -1.11 -0.04 -7.90
C CYS A 139 -1.54 0.01 -6.42
N LEU A 140 -2.38 0.96 -6.02
CA LEU A 140 -2.98 1.00 -4.67
C LEU A 140 -4.06 -0.07 -4.48
N VAL A 141 -4.88 -0.34 -5.50
CA VAL A 141 -5.88 -1.43 -5.47
C VAL A 141 -5.21 -2.78 -5.32
N ASP A 142 -4.14 -3.05 -6.08
CA ASP A 142 -3.28 -4.23 -5.91
C ASP A 142 -2.79 -4.35 -4.46
N ALA A 143 -2.29 -3.24 -3.89
CA ALA A 143 -1.74 -3.21 -2.53
C ALA A 143 -2.80 -3.50 -1.46
N ARG A 144 -3.99 -2.90 -1.60
CA ARG A 144 -5.15 -3.13 -0.73
C ARG A 144 -5.54 -4.60 -0.74
N ASN A 145 -5.65 -5.20 -1.93
CA ASN A 145 -6.05 -6.60 -2.08
C ASN A 145 -5.02 -7.54 -1.45
N GLU A 146 -3.71 -7.28 -1.60
CA GLU A 146 -2.66 -8.08 -0.97
C GLU A 146 -2.64 -7.94 0.56
N LEU A 147 -2.82 -6.72 1.08
CA LEU A 147 -2.90 -6.44 2.53
C LEU A 147 -4.13 -7.10 3.16
N LEU A 148 -5.29 -7.02 2.51
CA LEU A 148 -6.53 -7.68 2.95
C LEU A 148 -6.32 -9.19 3.04
N HIS A 149 -5.86 -9.82 1.96
CA HIS A 149 -5.62 -11.27 1.91
C HIS A 149 -4.64 -11.72 3.01
N LYS A 150 -3.53 -10.99 3.21
CA LYS A 150 -2.59 -11.27 4.31
C LYS A 150 -3.22 -11.11 5.68
N SER A 151 -4.04 -10.08 5.88
CA SER A 151 -4.73 -9.85 7.16
C SER A 151 -5.70 -10.99 7.50
N GLU A 152 -6.44 -11.51 6.53
CA GLU A 152 -7.35 -12.65 6.69
C GLU A 152 -6.59 -13.93 7.03
N MET A 153 -5.51 -14.24 6.29
CA MET A 153 -4.67 -15.41 6.57
C MET A 153 -4.08 -15.36 7.98
N VAL A 154 -3.49 -14.23 8.37
CA VAL A 154 -2.88 -14.04 9.70
C VAL A 154 -3.94 -14.10 10.80
N GLN A 155 -5.11 -13.47 10.61
CA GLN A 155 -6.20 -13.49 11.58
C GLN A 155 -6.77 -14.91 11.75
N ARG A 156 -7.00 -15.65 10.65
CA ARG A 156 -7.48 -17.04 10.69
C ARG A 156 -6.46 -17.97 11.37
N SER A 157 -5.18 -17.86 11.01
CA SER A 157 -4.09 -18.63 11.60
C SER A 157 -3.94 -18.35 13.10
N CYS A 158 -4.03 -17.08 13.51
CA CYS A 158 -3.97 -16.67 14.91
C CYS A 158 -5.17 -17.21 15.71
N ARG A 159 -6.40 -17.10 15.18
CA ARG A 159 -7.61 -17.68 15.80
C ARG A 159 -7.48 -19.19 16.02
N ILE A 160 -7.06 -19.94 14.99
CA ILE A 160 -6.88 -21.41 15.08
C ILE A 160 -5.83 -21.76 16.14
N LYS A 161 -4.66 -21.11 16.12
CA LYS A 161 -3.58 -21.43 17.07
C LYS A 161 -3.93 -21.02 18.50
N LYS A 162 -4.67 -19.94 18.72
CA LYS A 162 -5.22 -19.59 20.04
C LYS A 162 -6.24 -20.61 20.54
N ALA A 163 -7.11 -21.12 19.67
CA ALA A 163 -8.03 -22.21 20.02
C ALA A 163 -7.27 -23.49 20.42
N LEU A 164 -6.18 -23.83 19.72
CA LEU A 164 -5.28 -24.92 20.10
C LEU A 164 -4.59 -24.65 21.44
N LEU A 165 -4.13 -23.43 21.73
CA LEU A 165 -3.55 -23.09 23.05
C LEU A 165 -4.56 -23.16 24.20
N SER A 166 -5.85 -22.92 23.94
CA SER A 166 -6.92 -23.13 24.92
C SER A 166 -7.30 -24.60 25.12
N ASN A 167 -6.83 -25.51 24.26
CA ASN A 167 -7.10 -26.94 24.41
C ASN A 167 -6.21 -27.54 25.53
N PRO A 168 -6.80 -28.17 26.57
CA PRO A 168 -6.04 -28.72 27.69
C PRO A 168 -5.06 -29.84 27.29
N CYS A 169 -5.34 -30.57 26.21
CA CYS A 169 -4.44 -31.61 25.69
C CYS A 169 -3.16 -31.00 25.10
N SER A 170 -3.24 -29.83 24.45
CA SER A 170 -2.09 -29.16 23.85
C SER A 170 -1.09 -28.65 24.89
N ARG A 171 -1.53 -28.33 26.11
CA ARG A 171 -0.66 -27.95 27.24
C ARG A 171 0.23 -29.11 27.72
N ARG A 172 -0.19 -30.37 27.51
CA ARG A 172 0.57 -31.57 27.91
C ARG A 172 1.54 -32.06 26.82
N ALA A 173 1.59 -31.39 25.67
CA ALA A 173 2.46 -31.74 24.55
C ALA A 173 3.71 -30.85 24.53
N ASN A 174 4.87 -31.44 24.21
CA ASN A 174 6.16 -30.73 24.06
C ASN A 174 6.16 -29.68 22.92
N SER A 175 5.05 -29.49 22.20
CA SER A 175 4.87 -28.48 21.16
C SER A 175 4.20 -27.20 21.66
N TYR A 176 3.78 -27.11 22.94
CA TYR A 176 3.07 -25.95 23.49
C TYR A 176 3.84 -24.63 23.33
N ASP A 177 5.11 -24.59 23.73
CA ASP A 177 5.91 -23.37 23.68
C ASP A 177 6.16 -22.91 22.23
N ARG A 178 6.40 -23.87 21.32
CA ARG A 178 6.49 -23.61 19.87
C ARG A 178 5.18 -23.06 19.31
N LEU A 179 4.03 -23.45 19.85
CA LEU A 179 2.72 -22.92 19.45
C LEU A 179 2.50 -21.50 20.01
N CYS A 180 2.92 -21.22 21.24
CA CYS A 180 2.95 -19.87 21.83
C CYS A 180 3.80 -18.90 20.99
N GLU A 181 5.03 -19.30 20.63
CA GLU A 181 5.88 -18.51 19.73
C GLU A 181 5.22 -18.20 18.39
N GLN A 182 4.52 -19.18 17.80
CA GLN A 182 3.84 -18.99 16.53
C GLN A 182 2.68 -17.99 16.66
N VAL A 183 1.97 -17.97 17.78
CA VAL A 183 0.95 -16.94 18.05
C VAL A 183 1.60 -15.57 18.22
N HIS A 184 2.68 -15.44 19.00
CA HIS A 184 3.41 -14.17 19.14
C HIS A 184 3.92 -13.63 17.80
N LYS A 185 4.43 -14.50 16.92
CA LYS A 185 4.88 -14.13 15.56
C LYS A 185 3.71 -13.61 14.70
N LEU A 186 2.56 -14.29 14.72
CA LEU A 186 1.35 -13.85 14.01
C LEU A 186 0.75 -12.54 14.57
N GLU A 187 0.81 -12.32 15.88
CA GLU A 187 0.38 -11.05 16.48
C GLU A 187 1.31 -9.89 16.12
N ALA A 188 2.63 -10.15 16.05
CA ALA A 188 3.58 -9.16 15.56
C ALA A 188 3.37 -8.84 14.07
N GLU A 189 3.02 -9.83 13.25
CA GLU A 189 2.66 -9.65 11.84
C GLU A 189 1.35 -8.86 11.68
N HIS A 190 0.31 -9.19 12.44
CA HIS A 190 -0.94 -8.42 12.46
C HIS A 190 -0.71 -6.94 12.85
N LYS A 191 0.16 -6.68 13.83
CA LYS A 191 0.58 -5.31 14.21
C LYS A 191 1.39 -4.59 13.12
N ARG A 192 2.03 -5.30 12.18
CA ARG A 192 2.69 -4.71 11.01
C ARG A 192 1.66 -4.40 9.92
N LEU A 193 0.82 -5.37 9.58
CA LEU A 193 -0.26 -5.20 8.61
C LEU A 193 -1.21 -4.05 8.97
N LYS A 194 -1.48 -3.83 10.27
CA LYS A 194 -2.25 -2.66 10.71
C LYS A 194 -1.57 -1.32 10.35
N LYS A 195 -0.26 -1.19 10.59
CA LYS A 195 0.49 0.03 10.22
C LYS A 195 0.48 0.26 8.72
N ASP A 196 0.64 -0.81 7.94
CA ASP A 196 0.59 -0.74 6.48
C ASP A 196 -0.81 -0.33 5.99
N ALA A 197 -1.88 -0.75 6.66
CA ALA A 197 -3.23 -0.26 6.40
C ALA A 197 -3.40 1.22 6.78
N ASP A 198 -2.87 1.66 7.93
CA ASP A 198 -2.89 3.08 8.33
C ASP A 198 -2.15 3.97 7.29
N ILE A 199 -1.03 3.47 6.76
CA ILE A 199 -0.25 4.10 5.67
C ILE A 199 -1.04 4.14 4.37
N TYR A 200 -1.67 3.02 3.97
CA TYR A 200 -2.49 2.94 2.77
C TYR A 200 -3.64 3.97 2.82
N ASN A 201 -4.33 4.07 3.97
CA ASN A 201 -5.41 5.03 4.18
C ASN A 201 -4.90 6.47 4.02
N TYR A 202 -3.79 6.83 4.66
CA TYR A 202 -3.17 8.15 4.49
C TYR A 202 -2.85 8.48 3.02
N ILE A 203 -2.27 7.53 2.28
CA ILE A 203 -1.95 7.73 0.86
C ILE A 203 -3.22 7.88 0.01
N GLN A 204 -4.28 7.11 0.32
CA GLN A 204 -5.57 7.24 -0.34
C GLN A 204 -6.22 8.61 -0.06
N GLU A 205 -6.19 9.09 1.19
CA GLU A 205 -6.68 10.43 1.56
C GLU A 205 -5.92 11.54 0.82
N GLN A 206 -4.58 11.49 0.79
CA GLN A 206 -3.77 12.47 0.04
C GLN A 206 -4.10 12.45 -1.46
N LEU A 207 -4.36 11.28 -2.03
CA LEU A 207 -4.73 11.15 -3.44
C LEU A 207 -6.12 11.74 -3.71
N GLN A 208 -7.11 11.48 -2.85
CA GLN A 208 -8.48 11.99 -2.96
C GLN A 208 -8.56 13.52 -2.87
N MET A 209 -7.64 14.15 -2.13
CA MET A 209 -7.56 15.61 -2.05
C MET A 209 -6.98 16.26 -3.32
N SER A 210 -6.28 15.49 -4.18
CA SER A 210 -5.64 16.03 -5.39
C SER A 210 -6.65 16.44 -6.47
N GLN A 211 -6.37 17.55 -7.17
CA GLN A 211 -7.24 18.07 -8.23
C GLN A 211 -7.39 17.08 -9.40
N SER A 212 -6.32 16.36 -9.73
CA SER A 212 -6.30 15.37 -10.81
C SER A 212 -7.11 14.11 -10.49
N TYR A 213 -7.24 13.73 -9.22
CA TYR A 213 -8.18 12.67 -8.82
C TYR A 213 -9.63 13.11 -8.98
N LYS A 214 -9.98 14.35 -8.61
CA LYS A 214 -11.33 14.90 -8.79
C LYS A 214 -11.74 14.94 -10.26
N LEU A 215 -10.85 15.44 -11.13
CA LEU A 215 -11.05 15.45 -12.59
C LEU A 215 -11.23 14.04 -13.16
N LEU A 216 -10.50 13.03 -12.64
CA LEU A 216 -10.68 11.63 -13.05
C LEU A 216 -12.09 11.12 -12.70
N ILE A 217 -12.59 11.43 -11.50
CA ILE A 217 -13.95 11.05 -11.07
C ILE A 217 -15.02 11.78 -11.92
N GLU A 218 -14.89 13.08 -12.14
CA GLU A 218 -15.79 13.87 -13.00
C GLU A 218 -15.82 13.30 -14.44
N LEU A 219 -14.66 12.96 -15.00
CA LEU A 219 -14.56 12.40 -16.34
C LEU A 219 -15.17 10.99 -16.41
N SER A 220 -15.02 10.16 -15.37
CA SER A 220 -15.72 8.86 -15.30
C SER A 220 -17.24 9.02 -15.27
N ALA A 221 -17.78 10.00 -14.54
CA ALA A 221 -19.22 10.28 -14.50
C ALA A 221 -19.77 10.80 -15.84
N LEU A 222 -18.97 11.55 -16.61
CA LEU A 222 -19.35 12.00 -17.95
C LEU A 222 -19.35 10.84 -18.96
N VAL A 223 -18.36 9.95 -18.92
CA VAL A 223 -18.32 8.73 -19.76
C VAL A 223 -19.52 7.84 -19.43
N GLU A 224 -19.76 7.56 -18.15
CA GLU A 224 -20.93 6.80 -17.68
C GLU A 224 -22.28 7.42 -18.09
N LYS A 225 -22.34 8.75 -18.27
CA LYS A 225 -23.53 9.43 -18.77
C LYS A 225 -23.68 9.25 -20.28
N ALA A 226 -22.60 9.43 -21.03
CA ALA A 226 -22.57 9.23 -22.48
C ALA A 226 -22.94 7.78 -22.85
N GLU A 227 -22.36 6.78 -22.17
CA GLU A 227 -22.69 5.36 -22.39
C GLU A 227 -24.18 5.04 -22.15
N ARG A 228 -24.83 5.71 -21.18
CA ARG A 228 -26.28 5.58 -20.95
C ARG A 228 -27.11 6.29 -22.02
N GLU A 229 -26.67 7.46 -22.48
CA GLU A 229 -27.33 8.21 -23.56
C GLU A 229 -27.21 7.45 -24.90
N ASP A 230 -26.05 6.85 -25.18
CA ASP A 230 -25.82 5.98 -26.34
C ASP A 230 -26.65 4.69 -26.28
N ALA A 231 -26.76 4.05 -25.10
CA ALA A 231 -27.59 2.87 -24.92
C ALA A 231 -29.09 3.17 -25.14
N LEU A 232 -29.59 4.29 -24.62
CA LEU A 232 -30.97 4.76 -24.86
C LEU A 232 -31.21 5.13 -26.34
N ALA A 233 -30.20 5.70 -27.01
CA ALA A 233 -30.27 6.00 -28.43
C ALA A 233 -30.29 4.73 -29.30
N ALA A 234 -29.54 3.70 -28.91
CA ALA A 234 -29.58 2.38 -29.55
C ALA A 234 -30.94 1.70 -29.35
N GLU A 235 -31.46 1.65 -28.12
CA GLU A 235 -32.80 1.11 -27.81
C GLU A 235 -33.89 1.84 -28.62
N ALA A 236 -33.85 3.17 -28.68
CA ALA A 236 -34.77 3.97 -29.49
C ALA A 236 -34.64 3.77 -31.01
N ALA A 237 -33.48 3.34 -31.50
CA ALA A 237 -33.25 3.02 -32.91
C ALA A 237 -33.64 1.57 -33.28
N GLU A 238 -33.60 0.65 -32.31
CA GLU A 238 -34.06 -0.74 -32.45
C GLU A 238 -35.59 -0.87 -32.31
N MET A 239 -36.24 0.04 -31.56
CA MET A 239 -37.70 0.12 -31.42
C MET A 239 -38.41 0.38 -32.75
N THR A 240 -39.28 -0.56 -33.18
CA THR A 240 -40.11 -0.36 -34.37
C THR A 240 -41.35 0.50 -34.08
N PHE A 241 -41.92 1.10 -35.12
CA PHE A 241 -43.15 1.90 -35.01
C PHE A 241 -44.33 1.12 -34.40
N GLU A 242 -44.41 -0.18 -34.69
CA GLU A 242 -45.47 -1.06 -34.20
C GLU A 242 -45.32 -1.40 -32.70
N GLU A 243 -44.08 -1.50 -32.21
CA GLU A 243 -43.77 -1.67 -30.78
C GLU A 243 -44.05 -0.38 -30.00
N LEU A 244 -43.67 0.78 -30.54
CA LEU A 244 -44.05 2.08 -30.00
C LEU A 244 -45.57 2.24 -29.85
N LEU A 245 -46.32 1.87 -30.89
CA LEU A 245 -47.80 1.89 -30.84
C LEU A 245 -48.36 0.87 -29.83
N ALA A 246 -47.73 -0.29 -29.66
CA ALA A 246 -48.15 -1.27 -28.64
C ALA A 246 -47.92 -0.73 -27.23
N GLN A 247 -46.78 -0.08 -27.00
CA GLN A 247 -46.44 0.55 -25.72
C GLN A 247 -47.41 1.71 -25.39
N GLU A 248 -47.66 2.64 -26.32
CA GLU A 248 -48.62 3.73 -26.13
C GLU A 248 -50.05 3.21 -25.88
N LYS A 249 -50.52 2.20 -26.61
CA LYS A 249 -51.83 1.56 -26.36
C LYS A 249 -51.94 0.94 -24.98
N SER A 250 -50.83 0.46 -24.42
CA SER A 250 -50.77 -0.15 -23.09
C SER A 250 -50.58 0.85 -21.94
N ASP A 251 -50.16 2.10 -22.22
CA ASP A 251 -50.02 3.15 -21.20
C ASP A 251 -51.39 3.67 -20.73
N ALA A 252 -51.95 2.96 -19.76
CA ALA A 252 -53.19 3.35 -19.11
C ALA A 252 -53.10 4.75 -18.44
N ALA A 253 -51.93 5.22 -18.00
CA ALA A 253 -51.80 6.52 -17.37
C ALA A 253 -51.95 7.67 -18.37
N PHE A 254 -51.41 7.51 -19.59
CA PHE A 254 -51.60 8.42 -20.71
C PHE A 254 -53.09 8.55 -21.08
N TRP A 255 -53.77 7.43 -21.37
CA TRP A 255 -55.19 7.45 -21.76
C TRP A 255 -56.14 7.94 -20.65
N GLN A 256 -55.81 7.67 -19.37
CA GLN A 256 -56.61 8.15 -18.23
C GLN A 256 -56.44 9.66 -17.96
N ARG A 257 -55.31 10.27 -18.34
CA ARG A 257 -55.16 11.75 -18.28
C ARG A 257 -55.99 12.42 -19.35
N HIS A 258 -55.94 11.94 -20.59
CA HIS A 258 -56.70 12.55 -21.70
C HIS A 258 -58.22 12.47 -21.49
N ARG A 259 -58.74 11.36 -20.96
CA ARG A 259 -60.17 11.21 -20.62
C ARG A 259 -60.67 12.23 -19.58
N LYS A 260 -59.82 12.67 -18.65
CA LYS A 260 -60.20 13.64 -17.61
C LYS A 260 -60.26 15.09 -18.12
N LEU A 261 -59.50 15.40 -19.17
CA LEU A 261 -59.53 16.70 -19.83
C LEU A 261 -60.78 16.84 -20.71
N THR A 262 -61.25 15.75 -21.33
CA THR A 262 -62.47 15.75 -22.17
C THR A 262 -63.77 15.60 -21.38
N SER A 263 -63.73 15.27 -20.08
CA SER A 263 -64.93 15.16 -19.23
C SER A 263 -65.43 16.50 -18.65
N ILE A 264 -64.82 17.63 -19.02
CA ILE A 264 -65.32 18.97 -18.66
C ILE A 264 -66.46 19.32 -19.64
N LEU A 265 -67.65 18.81 -19.33
CA LEU A 265 -68.85 18.95 -20.15
C LEU A 265 -69.31 20.43 -20.23
N PRO A 266 -69.73 20.94 -21.41
CA PRO A 266 -70.44 22.22 -21.49
C PRO A 266 -71.80 22.12 -20.77
N LYS A 267 -72.30 23.28 -20.33
CA LYS A 267 -73.53 23.41 -19.55
C LYS A 267 -74.70 23.84 -20.42
#